data_AF-A0A351KQY8-F1
#
_entry.id   AF-A0A351KQY8-F1
#
_cell.length_a   1.000
_cell.length_b   1.000
_cell.length_c   1.000
_cell.angle_alpha   90.00
_cell.angle_beta   90.00
_cell.angle_gamma   90.00
#
_symmetry.space_group_name_H-M   'P 1'
#
loop_
_entity.id
_entity.type
_entity.pdbx_description
1 polymer ?
#
loop_
_entity_poly.entity_id
_entity_poly.type
_entity_poly.pdbx_seq_one_letter_code
_entity_poly.pdbx_strand_id
1 'polypeptide(L)'
;MRISVIDQQKRNSRMNRLSIHLLFGIGILIGSVFGLTITSAPLHAEDLFESSSVVTASPTPANTRVYGRLYSRDILRGVTIKSVYKYNDIWTTTLGPAYANITTQSSNFLKCSPPTGRPFSYALCYYSGPVQPTGSNPENPSLPCTLSKDGLVANCTCYAISNKGAGAVSPYLVDINAISNLYIYQETAEACGRDGSNCPSTSPAAPVCEAINTNLLVPGADLVSVFSTLYTSDYTSNSSSSDVTQCNGVYAGCMTAPCKRTGKFDASGNELVDCSCPIFNGPYQIGQGNQNCDANVRKDGSIYKAGPKHVWSGAYNPGNQPIPLPESQCTPDMAGKNGCPLYNSNSVGGTKTLDPNSQLCQNVCASYQNSTPTTPGLQVGYTCDATLCTTIGIGQGKTYNPSVKAQTSLAAQACQGVGQMANFSQIMLAESLANCSCCASQICGCATPNTQTNQAVFKLNQGQRVNTIEPQCGINGTLCGKP
;
A
#
# COMPACT_ATOMS: atom_id res chain seq x y z
N MET A 1 -51.27 15.77 -14.62
CA MET A 1 -51.06 15.74 -16.09
C MET A 1 -49.62 15.27 -16.30
N ARG A 2 -49.26 14.02 -16.62
CA ARG A 2 -49.69 13.03 -17.64
C ARG A 2 -49.74 13.59 -19.07
N ILE A 3 -48.72 13.22 -19.87
CA ILE A 3 -48.72 12.49 -21.16
C ILE A 3 -47.30 12.69 -21.79
N SER A 4 -46.40 11.70 -21.92
CA SER A 4 -46.27 10.62 -22.96
C SER A 4 -45.87 11.17 -24.35
N VAL A 5 -44.95 10.66 -25.20
CA VAL A 5 -44.32 9.33 -25.42
C VAL A 5 -43.48 9.38 -26.75
N ILE A 6 -42.40 8.56 -26.87
CA ILE A 6 -41.76 7.95 -28.09
C ILE A 6 -40.98 8.90 -29.07
N ASP A 7 -39.78 8.61 -29.61
CA ASP A 7 -39.40 7.44 -30.44
C ASP A 7 -37.89 7.09 -30.54
N GLN A 8 -37.65 5.87 -31.04
CA GLN A 8 -36.47 5.03 -31.21
C GLN A 8 -35.43 5.46 -32.27
N GLN A 9 -34.20 4.92 -32.16
CA GLN A 9 -33.63 4.15 -33.28
C GLN A 9 -32.58 3.08 -32.87
N LYS A 10 -32.81 1.86 -33.40
CA LYS A 10 -32.00 0.62 -33.37
C LYS A 10 -30.81 0.66 -34.35
N ARG A 11 -29.77 -0.15 -34.08
CA ARG A 11 -29.04 -1.05 -35.03
C ARG A 11 -28.17 -2.04 -34.23
N ASN A 12 -28.60 -3.30 -34.04
CA ASN A 12 -28.26 -4.50 -34.83
C ASN A 12 -26.76 -4.79 -35.01
N SER A 13 -26.28 -5.88 -34.38
CA SER A 13 -25.52 -6.94 -35.07
C SER A 13 -25.48 -8.22 -34.22
N ARG A 14 -25.87 -9.33 -34.85
CA ARG A 14 -26.02 -10.69 -34.33
C ARG A 14 -25.24 -11.61 -35.27
N MET A 15 -24.71 -12.69 -34.71
CA MET A 15 -24.27 -13.95 -35.35
C MET A 15 -22.87 -14.03 -35.99
N ASN A 16 -22.05 -14.94 -35.46
CA ASN A 16 -21.77 -16.19 -36.16
C ASN A 16 -21.34 -17.31 -35.20
N ARG A 17 -22.15 -18.38 -35.16
CA ARG A 17 -21.78 -19.72 -34.70
C ARG A 17 -21.28 -20.49 -35.91
N LEU A 18 -20.15 -21.18 -35.79
CA LEU A 18 -19.75 -22.22 -36.73
C LEU A 18 -19.61 -23.54 -35.96
N SER A 19 -20.45 -24.51 -36.32
CA SER A 19 -20.34 -25.92 -35.93
C SER A 19 -19.67 -26.67 -37.09
N ILE A 20 -18.71 -27.54 -36.80
CA ILE A 20 -18.25 -28.59 -37.72
C ILE A 20 -18.31 -29.93 -36.98
N HIS A 21 -19.02 -30.88 -37.60
CA HIS A 21 -19.09 -32.30 -37.26
C HIS A 21 -18.02 -33.09 -38.02
N LEU A 22 -17.46 -34.14 -37.39
CA LEU A 22 -17.04 -35.44 -37.96
C LEU A 22 -16.58 -36.31 -36.76
N LEU A 23 -17.26 -37.37 -36.29
CA LEU A 23 -17.61 -38.72 -36.78
C LEU A 23 -16.50 -39.81 -36.68
N PHE A 24 -16.90 -40.91 -36.01
CA PHE A 24 -16.36 -42.29 -35.90
C PHE A 24 -15.07 -42.52 -35.06
N GLY A 25 -14.96 -43.55 -34.20
CA GLY A 25 -15.88 -44.66 -33.89
C GLY A 25 -15.46 -45.54 -32.70
N ILE A 26 -16.47 -46.26 -32.19
CA ILE A 26 -16.56 -47.66 -31.70
C ILE A 26 -15.38 -48.29 -30.91
N GLY A 27 -15.70 -48.77 -29.69
CA GLY A 27 -14.96 -49.83 -28.99
C GLY A 27 -15.56 -50.19 -27.62
N ILE A 28 -16.27 -51.32 -27.55
CA ILE A 28 -16.93 -51.95 -26.38
C ILE A 28 -15.95 -52.85 -25.60
N LEU A 29 -16.08 -52.97 -24.26
CA LEU A 29 -15.99 -54.21 -23.43
C LEU A 29 -15.93 -53.81 -21.92
N ILE A 30 -16.99 -53.99 -21.12
CA ILE A 30 -17.36 -55.12 -20.22
C ILE A 30 -16.39 -55.35 -19.03
N GLY A 31 -16.94 -55.32 -17.79
CA GLY A 31 -16.43 -56.17 -16.69
C GLY A 31 -16.60 -55.65 -15.25
N SER A 32 -17.69 -56.07 -14.58
CA SER A 32 -17.82 -56.58 -13.18
C SER A 32 -17.13 -55.83 -12.01
N VAL A 33 -17.87 -55.19 -11.09
CA VAL A 33 -18.53 -55.76 -9.89
C VAL A 33 -17.58 -56.52 -8.95
N PHE A 34 -17.26 -55.93 -7.79
CA PHE A 34 -17.20 -56.62 -6.49
C PHE A 34 -17.47 -55.62 -5.37
N GLY A 35 -18.49 -55.91 -4.56
CA GLY A 35 -18.81 -55.17 -3.35
C GLY A 35 -18.04 -55.68 -2.14
N LEU A 36 -17.94 -54.84 -1.10
CA LEU A 36 -17.81 -55.32 0.26
C LEU A 36 -18.53 -54.36 1.21
N THR A 37 -19.60 -54.89 1.78
CA THR A 37 -20.34 -54.40 2.94
C THR A 37 -19.52 -54.61 4.22
N ILE A 38 -19.47 -53.61 5.10
CA ILE A 38 -19.34 -53.85 6.55
C ILE A 38 -20.37 -53.00 7.29
N THR A 39 -20.92 -53.66 8.29
CA THR A 39 -22.14 -53.50 9.08
C THR A 39 -22.16 -52.34 10.07
N SER A 40 -23.36 -51.78 10.21
CA SER A 40 -23.90 -50.93 11.27
C SER A 40 -24.17 -51.67 12.58
N ALA A 41 -24.07 -50.98 13.73
CA ALA A 41 -25.09 -50.94 14.80
C ALA A 41 -24.72 -49.87 15.87
N PRO A 42 -25.67 -49.43 16.73
CA PRO A 42 -25.89 -48.01 17.04
C PRO A 42 -25.58 -47.65 18.51
N LEU A 43 -25.84 -46.40 18.93
CA LEU A 43 -26.61 -46.08 20.15
C LEU A 43 -26.72 -44.55 20.38
N HIS A 44 -27.97 -44.15 20.65
CA HIS A 44 -28.51 -43.00 21.39
C HIS A 44 -28.17 -41.55 21.01
N ALA A 45 -29.22 -40.89 20.51
CA ALA A 45 -29.53 -39.50 20.78
C ALA A 45 -30.22 -39.37 22.16
N GLU A 46 -29.88 -38.33 22.92
CA GLU A 46 -30.84 -37.34 23.43
C GLU A 46 -30.11 -36.09 23.97
N ASP A 47 -30.86 -35.00 23.99
CA ASP A 47 -30.51 -33.58 24.07
C ASP A 47 -29.70 -33.10 25.28
N LEU A 48 -29.03 -31.94 25.14
CA LEU A 48 -29.41 -30.69 25.82
C LEU A 48 -28.49 -29.51 25.44
N PHE A 49 -29.14 -28.38 25.22
CA PHE A 49 -28.58 -27.03 25.02
C PHE A 49 -27.70 -26.56 26.20
N GLU A 50 -26.61 -25.84 25.89
CA GLU A 50 -26.40 -24.42 26.25
C GLU A 50 -24.93 -24.04 26.56
N SER A 51 -24.58 -22.84 26.07
CA SER A 51 -23.46 -21.96 26.44
C SER A 51 -22.12 -22.11 25.70
N SER A 52 -22.08 -21.32 24.63
CA SER A 52 -20.95 -20.79 23.88
C SER A 52 -19.70 -20.43 24.70
N SER A 53 -18.58 -21.05 24.34
CA SER A 53 -17.27 -20.40 24.34
C SER A 53 -16.55 -20.79 23.05
N VAL A 54 -16.68 -19.94 22.03
CA VAL A 54 -15.90 -20.07 20.79
C VAL A 54 -14.48 -19.58 21.10
N VAL A 55 -13.68 -20.46 21.70
CA VAL A 55 -12.23 -20.36 21.67
C VAL A 55 -11.79 -21.02 20.36
N THR A 56 -11.65 -20.22 19.30
CA THR A 56 -11.11 -20.73 18.03
C THR A 56 -9.62 -20.99 18.19
N ALA A 57 -9.24 -22.27 18.17
CA ALA A 57 -7.85 -22.69 18.05
C ALA A 57 -7.21 -22.14 16.76
N SER A 58 -5.92 -21.80 16.81
CA SER A 58 -5.13 -21.46 15.62
C SER A 58 -5.30 -22.56 14.56
N PRO A 59 -5.45 -22.19 13.27
CA PRO A 59 -5.76 -23.17 12.22
C PRO A 59 -4.61 -24.17 12.07
N THR A 60 -4.91 -25.46 12.18
CA THR A 60 -3.98 -26.53 11.83
C THR A 60 -3.63 -26.47 10.33
N PRO A 61 -2.48 -27.01 9.89
CA PRO A 61 -2.05 -26.92 8.49
C PRO A 61 -3.08 -27.42 7.45
N ALA A 62 -3.93 -28.38 7.82
CA ALA A 62 -5.02 -28.85 6.97
C ALA A 62 -6.14 -27.82 6.80
N ASN A 63 -6.45 -27.07 7.86
CA ASN A 63 -7.45 -26.01 7.85
C ASN A 63 -6.97 -24.78 7.05
N THR A 64 -5.67 -24.50 7.05
CA THR A 64 -5.05 -23.43 6.26
C THR A 64 -5.28 -23.62 4.75
N ARG A 65 -5.15 -24.85 4.24
CA ARG A 65 -5.40 -25.16 2.81
C ARG A 65 -6.85 -24.97 2.39
N VAL A 66 -7.78 -25.34 3.28
CA VAL A 66 -9.21 -25.13 3.05
C VAL A 66 -9.51 -23.64 3.03
N TYR A 67 -8.95 -22.89 3.99
CA TYR A 67 -9.06 -21.43 4.06
C TYR A 67 -8.58 -20.77 2.76
N GLY A 68 -7.36 -21.05 2.31
CA GLY A 68 -6.79 -20.46 1.10
C GLY A 68 -7.63 -20.71 -0.16
N ARG A 69 -8.18 -21.93 -0.29
CA ARG A 69 -9.09 -22.28 -1.39
C ARG A 69 -10.41 -21.52 -1.32
N LEU A 70 -11.01 -21.41 -0.14
CA LEU A 70 -12.28 -20.69 0.06
C LEU A 70 -12.09 -19.19 -0.16
N TYR A 71 -11.02 -18.62 0.38
CA TYR A 71 -10.64 -17.22 0.19
C TYR A 71 -10.40 -16.90 -1.29
N SER A 72 -9.56 -17.69 -1.99
CA SER A 72 -9.31 -17.54 -3.43
C SER A 72 -10.60 -17.53 -4.25
N ARG A 73 -11.52 -18.45 -3.92
CA ARG A 73 -12.82 -18.53 -4.59
C ARG A 73 -13.64 -17.28 -4.35
N ASP A 74 -13.59 -16.71 -3.16
CA ASP A 74 -14.34 -15.51 -2.80
C ASP A 74 -13.82 -14.26 -3.51
N ILE A 75 -12.50 -14.07 -3.60
CA ILE A 75 -11.91 -12.92 -4.29
C ILE A 75 -11.93 -13.02 -5.82
N LEU A 76 -11.89 -14.25 -6.38
CA LEU A 76 -11.93 -14.47 -7.84
C LEU A 76 -13.35 -14.63 -8.40
N ARG A 77 -14.41 -14.32 -7.65
CA ARG A 77 -15.80 -14.46 -8.12
C ARG A 77 -15.99 -13.74 -9.47
N GLY A 78 -16.20 -14.53 -10.54
CA GLY A 78 -16.41 -14.03 -11.90
C GLY A 78 -15.16 -13.96 -12.78
N VAL A 79 -13.98 -14.36 -12.29
CA VAL A 79 -12.74 -14.36 -13.08
C VAL A 79 -12.13 -15.77 -13.18
N THR A 80 -11.85 -16.23 -14.40
CA THR A 80 -11.30 -17.58 -14.65
C THR A 80 -9.79 -17.51 -14.80
N ILE A 81 -9.04 -17.89 -13.76
CA ILE A 81 -7.56 -17.67 -13.74
C ILE A 81 -6.80 -18.79 -13.01
N LYS A 82 -7.35 -20.01 -13.02
CA LYS A 82 -6.78 -21.16 -12.28
C LYS A 82 -5.32 -21.46 -12.62
N SER A 83 -4.79 -20.96 -13.74
CA SER A 83 -3.39 -21.14 -14.15
C SER A 83 -2.43 -20.03 -13.70
N VAL A 84 -2.89 -18.84 -13.26
CA VAL A 84 -2.01 -17.67 -13.02
C VAL A 84 -2.07 -17.14 -11.59
N TYR A 85 -3.09 -17.52 -10.81
CA TYR A 85 -3.20 -17.11 -9.41
C TYR A 85 -3.46 -18.30 -8.50
N LYS A 86 -2.57 -18.47 -7.52
CA LYS A 86 -2.73 -19.37 -6.40
C LYS A 86 -2.47 -18.56 -5.13
N TYR A 87 -3.47 -18.50 -4.26
CA TYR A 87 -3.32 -17.82 -2.99
C TYR A 87 -2.24 -18.48 -2.13
N ASN A 88 -1.46 -17.64 -1.46
CA ASN A 88 -0.41 -18.05 -0.56
C ASN A 88 -0.99 -18.38 0.82
N ASP A 89 -1.38 -19.64 0.99
CA ASP A 89 -1.78 -20.23 2.27
C ASP A 89 -0.67 -21.05 2.93
N ILE A 90 0.58 -20.96 2.41
CA ILE A 90 1.71 -21.63 3.05
C ILE A 90 2.18 -20.81 4.25
N TRP A 91 2.74 -21.52 5.22
CA TRP A 91 3.40 -20.92 6.38
C TRP A 91 4.72 -20.29 5.90
N THR A 92 4.68 -18.98 5.68
CA THR A 92 5.85 -18.18 5.28
C THR A 92 6.77 -17.93 6.47
N THR A 93 6.25 -18.05 7.70
CA THR A 93 7.00 -18.05 8.95
C THR A 93 6.63 -19.25 9.82
N THR A 94 7.38 -19.50 10.90
CA THR A 94 7.01 -20.51 11.91
C THR A 94 5.79 -20.12 12.75
N LEU A 95 5.28 -18.90 12.59
CA LEU A 95 4.21 -18.32 13.41
C LEU A 95 2.88 -18.24 12.66
N GLY A 96 2.88 -18.38 11.34
CA GLY A 96 1.67 -18.35 10.55
C GLY A 96 1.86 -18.22 9.04
N PRO A 97 0.74 -18.28 8.29
CA PRO A 97 0.70 -18.12 6.85
C PRO A 97 0.83 -16.66 6.43
N ALA A 98 0.88 -16.41 5.12
CA ALA A 98 1.14 -15.07 4.60
C ALA A 98 0.14 -14.01 5.09
N TYR A 99 -1.12 -14.39 5.18
CA TYR A 99 -2.18 -13.50 5.66
C TYR A 99 -2.21 -13.27 7.17
N ALA A 100 -1.26 -13.84 7.92
CA ALA A 100 -1.04 -13.42 9.31
C ALA A 100 -0.21 -12.13 9.40
N ASN A 101 0.36 -11.62 8.28
CA ASN A 101 1.17 -10.40 8.24
C ASN A 101 2.26 -10.41 9.33
N ILE A 102 3.16 -11.39 9.28
CA ILE A 102 4.15 -11.61 10.33
C ILE A 102 5.50 -11.05 9.90
N THR A 103 5.95 -10.00 10.58
CA THR A 103 7.25 -9.38 10.36
C THR A 103 8.20 -9.77 11.47
N THR A 104 9.25 -10.53 11.14
CA THR A 104 10.21 -11.06 12.11
C THR A 104 11.47 -10.20 12.24
N GLN A 105 11.82 -9.48 11.18
CA GLN A 105 12.98 -8.61 11.10
C GLN A 105 12.76 -7.54 10.04
N SER A 106 13.56 -6.48 10.09
CA SER A 106 13.35 -5.30 9.25
C SER A 106 13.58 -5.56 7.75
N SER A 107 14.48 -6.47 7.41
CA SER A 107 14.71 -6.89 6.01
C SER A 107 13.53 -7.61 5.37
N ASN A 108 12.53 -8.05 6.16
CA ASN A 108 11.30 -8.61 5.58
C ASN A 108 10.54 -7.58 4.75
N PHE A 109 10.68 -6.28 5.06
CA PHE A 109 10.07 -5.22 4.27
C PHE A 109 10.87 -4.88 3.01
N LEU A 110 10.31 -5.27 1.88
CA LEU A 110 10.79 -4.94 0.55
C LEU A 110 10.30 -3.54 0.17
N LYS A 111 11.23 -2.66 -0.18
CA LYS A 111 10.92 -1.29 -0.62
C LYS A 111 10.60 -1.25 -2.10
N CYS A 112 9.37 -0.88 -2.43
CA CYS A 112 8.88 -0.78 -3.80
C CYS A 112 8.70 0.68 -4.20
N SER A 113 9.22 1.03 -5.38
CA SER A 113 8.95 2.33 -6.02
C SER A 113 7.74 2.21 -6.94
N PRO A 114 6.75 3.12 -6.84
CA PRO A 114 5.69 3.24 -7.84
C PRO A 114 6.24 3.37 -9.27
N PRO A 115 5.51 2.89 -10.30
CA PRO A 115 5.94 3.03 -11.67
C PRO A 115 5.87 4.51 -12.10
N THR A 116 6.81 4.91 -12.93
CA THR A 116 6.84 6.23 -13.56
C THR A 116 6.14 6.19 -14.92
N GLY A 117 5.74 7.35 -15.43
CA GLY A 117 5.13 7.52 -16.75
C GLY A 117 3.66 7.11 -16.85
N ARG A 118 3.05 6.61 -15.77
CA ARG A 118 1.63 6.21 -15.76
C ARG A 118 0.95 6.40 -14.41
N PRO A 119 -0.39 6.57 -14.39
CA PRO A 119 -1.14 6.57 -13.13
C PRO A 119 -1.00 5.25 -12.39
N PHE A 120 -0.84 5.34 -11.08
CA PHE A 120 -0.71 4.22 -10.17
C PHE A 120 -1.30 4.60 -8.81
N SER A 121 -1.92 3.62 -8.15
CA SER A 121 -2.44 3.79 -6.81
C SER A 121 -2.31 2.49 -6.03
N TYR A 122 -2.15 2.60 -4.71
CA TYR A 122 -2.16 1.49 -3.77
C TYR A 122 -3.08 1.78 -2.59
N ALA A 123 -3.55 0.74 -1.91
CA ALA A 123 -4.34 0.91 -0.69
C ALA A 123 -3.46 0.93 0.55
N LEU A 124 -3.88 1.69 1.58
CA LEU A 124 -3.29 1.64 2.92
C LEU A 124 -4.36 1.28 3.95
N CYS A 125 -4.46 -0.02 4.25
CA CYS A 125 -5.43 -0.56 5.22
C CYS A 125 -4.90 -0.65 6.65
N TYR A 126 -3.67 -0.18 6.90
CA TYR A 126 -3.01 -0.30 8.21
C TYR A 126 -3.79 0.39 9.34
N TYR A 127 -4.63 1.37 9.01
CA TYR A 127 -5.43 2.14 9.97
C TYR A 127 -6.91 1.71 10.04
N SER A 128 -7.32 0.68 9.30
CA SER A 128 -8.71 0.21 9.27
C SER A 128 -9.07 -0.60 10.52
N GLY A 129 -10.30 -0.45 11.02
CA GLY A 129 -10.76 -1.22 12.18
C GLY A 129 -12.19 -0.89 12.61
N PRO A 130 -12.39 -0.14 13.70
CA PRO A 130 -13.71 0.21 14.19
C PRO A 130 -14.46 1.14 13.23
N VAL A 131 -15.77 1.24 13.40
CA VAL A 131 -16.61 2.16 12.62
C VAL A 131 -16.39 3.65 12.93
N GLN A 132 -15.80 3.98 14.07
CA GLN A 132 -15.49 5.37 14.42
C GLN A 132 -14.07 5.72 14.00
N PRO A 133 -13.80 6.97 13.59
CA PRO A 133 -12.45 7.44 13.36
C PRO A 133 -11.53 7.18 14.56
N THR A 134 -10.30 6.79 14.26
CA THR A 134 -9.23 6.51 15.22
C THR A 134 -8.07 7.48 15.00
N GLY A 135 -7.02 7.40 15.81
CA GLY A 135 -5.87 8.30 15.72
C GLY A 135 -5.98 9.60 16.53
N SER A 136 -4.94 10.42 16.38
CA SER A 136 -4.74 11.71 17.05
C SER A 136 -5.38 12.87 16.28
N ASN A 137 -5.52 12.75 14.95
CA ASN A 137 -6.14 13.76 14.12
C ASN A 137 -7.68 13.64 14.16
N PRO A 138 -8.42 14.67 14.63
CA PRO A 138 -9.89 14.65 14.64
C PRO A 138 -10.52 14.65 13.24
N GLU A 139 -9.76 14.99 12.19
CA GLU A 139 -10.23 14.99 10.80
C GLU A 139 -10.08 13.62 10.12
N ASN A 140 -9.57 12.60 10.82
CA ASN A 140 -9.46 11.26 10.27
C ASN A 140 -10.83 10.72 9.82
N PRO A 141 -10.92 10.11 8.63
CA PRO A 141 -12.14 9.45 8.20
C PRO A 141 -12.44 8.20 9.03
N SER A 142 -13.69 7.75 8.93
CA SER A 142 -14.09 6.42 9.38
C SER A 142 -13.56 5.37 8.39
N LEU A 143 -12.76 4.43 8.89
CA LEU A 143 -12.14 3.33 8.12
C LEU A 143 -12.59 1.97 8.66
N PRO A 144 -13.89 1.62 8.60
CA PRO A 144 -14.39 0.39 9.18
C PRO A 144 -13.80 -0.83 8.49
N CYS A 145 -13.51 -1.86 9.27
CA CYS A 145 -13.20 -3.18 8.76
C CYS A 145 -14.20 -4.22 9.26
N THR A 146 -15.05 -4.66 8.34
CA THR A 146 -16.28 -5.39 8.65
C THR A 146 -16.12 -6.86 8.32
N LEU A 147 -16.20 -7.71 9.33
CA LEU A 147 -16.14 -9.16 9.20
C LEU A 147 -17.35 -9.68 8.41
N SER A 148 -17.06 -10.47 7.38
CA SER A 148 -18.08 -11.18 6.61
C SER A 148 -18.81 -12.21 7.47
N LYS A 149 -20.03 -12.58 7.05
CA LYS A 149 -20.87 -13.52 7.80
C LYS A 149 -20.25 -14.92 7.94
N ASP A 150 -19.45 -15.34 6.96
CA ASP A 150 -18.74 -16.62 6.97
C ASP A 150 -17.40 -16.56 7.73
N GLY A 151 -16.99 -15.37 8.18
CA GLY A 151 -15.76 -15.16 8.93
C GLY A 151 -14.49 -15.35 8.11
N LEU A 152 -14.59 -15.48 6.78
CA LEU A 152 -13.42 -15.76 5.93
C LEU A 152 -12.66 -14.49 5.58
N VAL A 153 -13.38 -13.39 5.37
CA VAL A 153 -12.81 -12.09 5.00
C VAL A 153 -13.34 -10.98 5.89
N ALA A 154 -12.59 -9.90 6.03
CA ALA A 154 -13.15 -8.62 6.41
C ALA A 154 -13.02 -7.61 5.27
N ASN A 155 -14.11 -6.89 5.01
CA ASN A 155 -14.12 -5.80 4.06
C ASN A 155 -13.69 -4.53 4.79
N CYS A 156 -12.44 -4.15 4.59
CA CYS A 156 -11.85 -2.96 5.20
C CYS A 156 -11.92 -1.78 4.24
N THR A 157 -12.47 -0.66 4.70
CA THR A 157 -12.32 0.63 4.02
C THR A 157 -10.93 1.19 4.33
N CYS A 158 -10.20 1.59 3.29
CA CYS A 158 -8.80 1.99 3.36
C CYS A 158 -8.57 3.26 2.54
N TYR A 159 -7.47 3.97 2.79
CA TYR A 159 -7.04 5.06 1.91
C TYR A 159 -6.57 4.51 0.58
N ALA A 160 -6.87 5.20 -0.52
CA ALA A 160 -6.22 5.01 -1.80
C ALA A 160 -5.18 6.11 -2.00
N ILE A 161 -3.90 5.72 -1.95
CA ILE A 161 -2.80 6.63 -2.24
C ILE A 161 -2.56 6.59 -3.75
N SER A 162 -2.63 7.75 -4.39
CA SER A 162 -2.53 7.88 -5.85
C SER A 162 -1.45 8.87 -6.24
N ASN A 163 -0.79 8.60 -7.37
CA ASN A 163 0.11 9.56 -8.01
C ASN A 163 -0.63 10.53 -8.97
N LYS A 164 -1.97 10.49 -9.04
CA LYS A 164 -2.79 11.44 -9.83
C LYS A 164 -2.98 12.75 -9.06
N GLY A 165 -2.67 13.89 -9.68
CA GLY A 165 -2.97 15.22 -9.13
C GLY A 165 -1.79 15.95 -8.47
N ALA A 166 -0.58 15.38 -8.60
CA ALA A 166 0.71 16.00 -8.27
C ALA A 166 1.09 16.07 -6.77
N GLY A 167 1.05 14.92 -6.11
CA GLY A 167 1.75 14.70 -4.82
C GLY A 167 2.64 13.45 -4.91
N ALA A 168 3.87 13.59 -4.42
CA ALA A 168 4.93 12.61 -4.16
C ALA A 168 4.72 11.15 -4.62
N VAL A 169 5.71 10.64 -5.35
CA VAL A 169 5.96 9.20 -5.53
C VAL A 169 6.41 8.63 -4.18
N SER A 170 5.48 8.34 -3.27
CA SER A 170 5.84 7.76 -1.99
C SER A 170 6.11 6.26 -2.18
N PRO A 171 7.35 5.79 -1.90
CA PRO A 171 7.65 4.37 -1.85
C PRO A 171 6.67 3.66 -0.90
N TYR A 172 6.36 2.42 -1.23
CA TYR A 172 5.56 1.56 -0.37
C TYR A 172 6.36 0.33 0.02
N LEU A 173 5.98 -0.29 1.12
CA LEU A 173 6.65 -1.46 1.67
C LEU A 173 5.74 -2.67 1.56
N VAL A 174 6.36 -3.81 1.28
CA VAL A 174 5.70 -5.11 1.24
C VAL A 174 6.51 -6.06 2.10
N ASP A 175 5.88 -6.62 3.12
CA ASP A 175 6.47 -7.72 3.89
C ASP A 175 6.51 -8.96 2.99
N ILE A 176 7.70 -9.50 2.76
CA ILE A 176 7.92 -10.71 1.96
C ILE A 176 7.11 -11.89 2.50
N ASN A 177 6.91 -11.96 3.82
CA ASN A 177 6.12 -13.01 4.44
C ASN A 177 4.64 -12.84 4.15
N ALA A 178 4.17 -11.66 3.77
CA ALA A 178 2.75 -11.35 3.58
C ALA A 178 2.30 -11.36 2.11
N ILE A 179 3.12 -11.84 1.18
CA ILE A 179 2.79 -11.87 -0.25
C ILE A 179 1.68 -12.90 -0.53
N SER A 180 0.50 -12.43 -0.92
CA SER A 180 -0.71 -13.25 -1.08
C SER A 180 -0.75 -14.14 -2.32
N ASN A 181 0.13 -13.93 -3.30
CA ASN A 181 0.25 -14.77 -4.49
C ASN A 181 1.43 -15.72 -4.33
N LEU A 182 1.16 -17.04 -4.33
CA LEU A 182 2.17 -18.06 -4.05
C LEU A 182 3.32 -18.05 -5.05
N TYR A 183 3.04 -17.87 -6.35
CA TYR A 183 4.09 -17.89 -7.37
C TYR A 183 4.99 -16.66 -7.24
N ILE A 184 4.39 -15.48 -7.08
CA ILE A 184 5.16 -14.24 -6.85
C ILE A 184 5.93 -14.29 -5.53
N TYR A 185 5.38 -14.91 -4.49
CA TYR A 185 6.12 -15.16 -3.24
C TYR A 185 7.36 -16.03 -3.49
N GLN A 186 7.21 -17.13 -4.22
CA GLN A 186 8.32 -18.04 -4.52
C GLN A 186 9.41 -17.36 -5.34
N GLU A 187 9.05 -16.64 -6.40
CA GLU A 187 9.99 -15.84 -7.20
C GLU A 187 10.69 -14.77 -6.36
N THR A 188 9.93 -14.08 -5.50
CA THR A 188 10.48 -13.05 -4.62
C THR A 188 11.43 -13.63 -3.57
N ALA A 189 11.08 -14.76 -2.97
CA ALA A 189 11.92 -15.45 -1.99
C ALA A 189 13.20 -16.03 -2.63
N GLU A 190 13.13 -16.45 -3.89
CA GLU A 190 14.29 -16.89 -4.66
C GLU A 190 15.24 -15.72 -4.98
N ALA A 191 14.70 -14.58 -5.44
CA ALA A 191 15.49 -13.41 -5.80
C ALA A 191 16.04 -12.64 -4.59
N CYS A 192 15.20 -12.41 -3.58
CA CYS A 192 15.49 -11.55 -2.44
C CYS A 192 15.96 -12.30 -1.19
N GLY A 193 16.00 -13.64 -1.23
CA GLY A 193 16.10 -14.47 -0.04
C GLY A 193 14.75 -14.55 0.69
N ARG A 194 14.54 -15.63 1.47
CA ARG A 194 13.27 -15.85 2.19
C ARG A 194 12.92 -14.77 3.20
N ASP A 195 13.91 -14.05 3.66
CA ASP A 195 13.80 -13.01 4.66
C ASP A 195 13.92 -11.59 4.07
N GLY A 196 14.10 -11.48 2.76
CA GLY A 196 14.24 -10.22 2.01
C GLY A 196 15.63 -9.58 2.02
N SER A 197 16.63 -10.19 2.67
CA SER A 197 17.95 -9.57 2.89
C SER A 197 18.70 -9.18 1.61
N ASN A 198 18.42 -9.82 0.48
CA ASN A 198 19.10 -9.56 -0.80
C ASN A 198 18.41 -8.45 -1.61
N CYS A 199 17.27 -7.93 -1.15
CA CYS A 199 16.59 -6.77 -1.72
C CYS A 199 16.40 -5.66 -0.67
N PRO A 200 17.48 -5.17 -0.02
CA PRO A 200 17.39 -4.17 1.05
C PRO A 200 16.96 -2.79 0.55
N SER A 201 16.92 -2.60 -0.78
CA SER A 201 16.55 -1.37 -1.46
C SER A 201 15.81 -1.70 -2.77
N THR A 202 15.64 -0.74 -3.66
CA THR A 202 15.00 -0.93 -4.97
C THR A 202 15.86 -1.68 -5.99
N SER A 203 17.05 -2.18 -5.61
CA SER A 203 17.95 -2.94 -6.48
C SER A 203 18.56 -4.17 -5.79
N PRO A 204 18.41 -5.39 -6.34
CA PRO A 204 17.51 -5.70 -7.46
C PRO A 204 16.06 -5.41 -7.07
N ALA A 205 15.23 -5.02 -8.05
CA ALA A 205 13.81 -4.80 -7.79
C ALA A 205 13.16 -6.14 -7.41
N ALA A 206 12.49 -6.19 -6.26
CA ALA A 206 11.81 -7.40 -5.84
C ALA A 206 10.69 -7.77 -6.83
N PRO A 207 10.55 -9.04 -7.27
CA PRO A 207 9.49 -9.47 -8.19
C PRO A 207 8.08 -9.05 -7.76
N VAL A 208 7.80 -9.04 -6.46
CA VAL A 208 6.53 -8.53 -5.92
C VAL A 208 6.26 -7.06 -6.25
N CYS A 209 7.29 -6.22 -6.28
CA CYS A 209 7.14 -4.80 -6.64
C CYS A 209 6.70 -4.66 -8.10
N GLU A 210 7.27 -5.46 -9.00
CA GLU A 210 6.85 -5.49 -10.40
C GLU A 210 5.41 -5.98 -10.54
N ALA A 211 5.06 -7.07 -9.85
CA ALA A 211 3.71 -7.63 -9.88
C ALA A 211 2.65 -6.64 -9.36
N ILE A 212 2.96 -5.87 -8.31
CA ILE A 212 2.07 -4.82 -7.82
C ILE A 212 1.99 -3.66 -8.81
N ASN A 213 3.14 -3.16 -9.27
CA ASN A 213 3.21 -2.04 -10.20
C ASN A 213 2.46 -2.33 -11.51
N THR A 214 2.46 -3.57 -11.98
CA THR A 214 1.77 -4.01 -13.21
C THR A 214 0.34 -4.51 -12.98
N ASN A 215 -0.16 -4.45 -11.73
CA ASN A 215 -1.47 -4.97 -11.33
C ASN A 215 -1.67 -6.47 -11.63
N LEU A 216 -0.60 -7.25 -11.52
CA LEU A 216 -0.59 -8.70 -11.75
C LEU A 216 -0.57 -9.51 -10.45
N LEU A 217 -0.36 -8.88 -9.28
CA LEU A 217 -0.26 -9.63 -8.03
C LEU A 217 -1.56 -10.39 -7.70
N VAL A 218 -2.69 -9.70 -7.72
CA VAL A 218 -4.02 -10.30 -7.49
C VAL A 218 -4.93 -9.94 -8.65
N PRO A 219 -5.30 -10.90 -9.50
CA PRO A 219 -6.09 -10.58 -10.67
C PRO A 219 -7.47 -10.05 -10.34
N GLY A 220 -7.93 -9.13 -11.18
CA GLY A 220 -9.23 -8.50 -11.00
C GLY A 220 -9.28 -7.52 -9.84
N ALA A 221 -8.18 -7.26 -9.11
CA ALA A 221 -8.09 -6.12 -8.19
C ALA A 221 -7.90 -4.81 -8.96
N ASP A 222 -8.43 -3.70 -8.42
CA ASP A 222 -8.16 -2.36 -8.99
C ASP A 222 -6.85 -1.78 -8.45
N LEU A 223 -6.50 -2.22 -7.25
CA LEU A 223 -5.30 -1.87 -6.48
C LEU A 223 -5.10 -2.93 -5.39
N VAL A 224 -3.94 -2.90 -4.76
CA VAL A 224 -3.54 -3.84 -3.71
C VAL A 224 -3.21 -3.06 -2.45
N SER A 225 -3.57 -3.60 -1.28
CA SER A 225 -3.20 -3.04 0.01
C SER A 225 -1.72 -3.33 0.32
N VAL A 226 -0.99 -2.28 0.68
CA VAL A 226 0.45 -2.32 1.02
C VAL A 226 0.67 -1.53 2.31
N PHE A 227 1.90 -1.50 2.80
CA PHE A 227 2.24 -0.62 3.91
C PHE A 227 2.90 0.66 3.40
N SER A 228 2.54 1.77 4.03
CA SER A 228 3.19 3.05 3.86
C SER A 228 3.12 3.80 5.18
N THR A 229 4.12 4.63 5.41
CA THR A 229 4.22 5.48 6.59
C THR A 229 3.42 6.79 6.42
N LEU A 230 2.75 6.97 5.28
CA LEU A 230 1.78 8.04 5.08
C LEU A 230 0.67 7.96 6.15
N TYR A 231 0.25 9.13 6.66
CA TYR A 231 -0.68 9.29 7.79
C TYR A 231 -0.18 8.85 9.18
N THR A 232 1.08 8.44 9.37
CA THR A 232 1.57 8.06 10.72
C THR A 232 1.39 9.18 11.75
N SER A 233 1.59 10.44 11.37
CA SER A 233 1.36 11.62 12.23
C SER A 233 -0.10 11.79 12.66
N ASP A 234 -1.03 11.29 11.86
CA ASP A 234 -2.46 11.49 12.05
C ASP A 234 -3.05 10.42 12.97
N TYR A 235 -2.32 9.31 13.14
CA TYR A 235 -2.73 8.17 13.94
C TYR A 235 -1.87 7.95 15.20
N THR A 236 -0.73 8.63 15.32
CA THR A 236 0.14 8.56 16.50
C THR A 236 0.30 9.95 17.13
N SER A 237 0.17 10.05 18.46
CA SER A 237 0.23 11.33 19.19
C SER A 237 1.64 11.75 19.60
N ASN A 238 2.60 10.84 19.53
CA ASN A 238 4.01 11.09 19.83
C ASN A 238 4.85 10.82 18.60
N SER A 239 5.90 11.61 18.41
CA SER A 239 6.96 11.47 17.39
C SER A 239 7.76 10.17 17.48
N SER A 240 7.20 9.12 18.07
CA SER A 240 7.69 7.76 18.15
C SER A 240 6.61 6.83 17.59
N SER A 241 6.90 6.15 16.48
CA SER A 241 6.16 5.02 15.88
C SER A 241 6.21 3.79 16.79
N SER A 242 6.43 4.02 18.08
CA SER A 242 6.63 3.08 19.17
C SER A 242 5.32 2.67 19.82
N ASP A 243 4.28 3.47 19.64
CA ASP A 243 2.97 3.24 20.23
C ASP A 243 2.15 2.27 19.37
N VAL A 244 2.25 0.99 19.69
CA VAL A 244 1.40 -0.09 19.17
C VAL A 244 0.56 -0.68 20.30
N THR A 245 -0.66 -1.12 19.99
CA THR A 245 -1.49 -1.87 20.95
C THR A 245 -1.31 -3.36 20.69
N GLN A 246 -0.83 -4.10 21.70
CA GLN A 246 -0.68 -5.55 21.63
C GLN A 246 -2.02 -6.23 21.90
N CYS A 247 -2.43 -7.10 21.00
CA CYS A 247 -3.72 -7.77 21.05
C CYS A 247 -3.59 -9.27 20.74
N ASN A 248 -4.63 -10.03 21.08
CA ASN A 248 -4.75 -11.42 20.70
C ASN A 248 -6.21 -11.70 20.34
N GLY A 249 -6.44 -12.35 19.21
CA GLY A 249 -7.76 -12.67 18.71
C GLY A 249 -7.86 -12.60 17.19
N VAL A 250 -9.08 -12.37 16.71
CA VAL A 250 -9.41 -12.32 15.29
C VAL A 250 -9.07 -10.95 14.71
N TYR A 251 -8.25 -10.91 13.67
CA TYR A 251 -7.89 -9.69 12.94
C TYR A 251 -7.82 -9.92 11.43
N ALA A 252 -7.79 -8.82 10.68
CA ALA A 252 -7.68 -8.80 9.23
C ALA A 252 -6.22 -8.60 8.80
N GLY A 253 -5.65 -9.57 8.10
CA GLY A 253 -4.32 -9.49 7.51
C GLY A 253 -4.35 -8.81 6.15
N CYS A 254 -4.39 -7.48 6.13
CA CYS A 254 -4.66 -6.75 4.89
C CYS A 254 -3.50 -6.59 3.92
N MET A 255 -2.28 -7.00 4.25
CA MET A 255 -1.15 -6.74 3.35
C MET A 255 -1.26 -7.66 2.13
N THR A 256 -1.06 -7.07 0.96
CA THR A 256 -1.30 -7.67 -0.36
C THR A 256 -2.72 -8.17 -0.63
N ALA A 257 -3.70 -7.71 0.15
CA ALA A 257 -5.11 -7.99 -0.10
C ALA A 257 -5.62 -7.22 -1.34
N PRO A 258 -6.52 -7.81 -2.15
CA PRO A 258 -7.14 -7.12 -3.28
C PRO A 258 -8.13 -6.06 -2.83
N CYS A 259 -8.14 -4.95 -3.56
CA CYS A 259 -9.00 -3.81 -3.26
C CYS A 259 -9.78 -3.34 -4.49
N LYS A 260 -10.95 -2.75 -4.23
CA LYS A 260 -11.86 -2.20 -5.22
C LYS A 260 -12.11 -0.72 -4.97
N ARG A 261 -12.14 0.05 -6.06
CA ARG A 261 -12.52 1.45 -6.03
C ARG A 261 -14.00 1.56 -5.73
N THR A 262 -14.33 2.41 -4.75
CA THR A 262 -15.71 2.63 -4.33
C THR A 262 -16.30 3.89 -4.95
N GLY A 263 -15.45 4.79 -5.48
CA GLY A 263 -15.82 6.14 -5.88
C GLY A 263 -16.13 7.08 -4.71
N LYS A 264 -15.92 6.63 -3.46
CA LYS A 264 -16.08 7.44 -2.26
C LYS A 264 -14.79 8.18 -1.95
N PHE A 265 -14.94 9.33 -1.30
CA PHE A 265 -13.85 10.18 -0.86
C PHE A 265 -14.09 10.59 0.59
N ASP A 266 -13.02 10.83 1.34
CA ASP A 266 -13.11 11.44 2.65
C ASP A 266 -13.42 12.95 2.55
N ALA A 267 -13.60 13.61 3.70
CA ALA A 267 -13.88 15.04 3.77
C ALA A 267 -12.75 15.91 3.19
N SER A 268 -11.52 15.37 3.15
CA SER A 268 -10.32 16.01 2.62
C SER A 268 -10.14 15.75 1.11
N GLY A 269 -11.05 14.99 0.49
CA GLY A 269 -11.01 14.66 -0.93
C GLY A 269 -10.08 13.51 -1.28
N ASN A 270 -9.57 12.74 -0.30
CA ASN A 270 -8.80 11.52 -0.56
C ASN A 270 -9.74 10.37 -0.89
N GLU A 271 -9.39 9.59 -1.92
CA GLU A 271 -10.20 8.44 -2.33
C GLU A 271 -10.15 7.32 -1.28
N LEU A 272 -11.30 6.69 -1.06
CA LEU A 272 -11.45 5.53 -0.19
C LEU A 272 -11.78 4.28 -1.02
N VAL A 273 -11.19 3.17 -0.63
CA VAL A 273 -11.27 1.87 -1.33
C VAL A 273 -11.69 0.79 -0.35
N ASP A 274 -12.36 -0.25 -0.85
CA ASP A 274 -12.73 -1.40 -0.04
C ASP A 274 -11.84 -2.59 -0.40
N CYS A 275 -11.17 -3.14 0.61
CA CYS A 275 -10.24 -4.26 0.47
C CYS A 275 -10.79 -5.51 1.16
N SER A 276 -10.71 -6.65 0.48
CA SER A 276 -11.14 -7.95 1.02
C SER A 276 -9.98 -8.63 1.73
N CYS A 277 -9.80 -8.29 3.00
CA CYS A 277 -8.69 -8.78 3.80
C CYS A 277 -8.97 -10.17 4.37
N PRO A 278 -8.04 -11.12 4.24
CA PRO A 278 -8.14 -12.42 4.91
C PRO A 278 -8.10 -12.27 6.44
N ILE A 279 -8.69 -13.24 7.14
CA ILE A 279 -8.82 -13.29 8.58
C ILE A 279 -7.83 -14.29 9.17
N PHE A 280 -7.13 -13.87 10.22
CA PHE A 280 -6.31 -14.75 11.05
C PHE A 280 -6.72 -14.62 12.52
N ASN A 281 -6.46 -15.66 13.30
CA ASN A 281 -6.72 -15.67 14.74
C ASN A 281 -5.43 -16.01 15.48
N GLY A 282 -4.90 -15.03 16.19
CA GLY A 282 -3.63 -15.13 16.89
C GLY A 282 -3.20 -13.79 17.48
N PRO A 283 -1.93 -13.69 17.93
CA PRO A 283 -1.39 -12.43 18.39
C PRO A 283 -1.28 -11.44 17.22
N TYR A 284 -1.55 -10.17 17.48
CA TYR A 284 -1.39 -9.09 16.52
C TYR A 284 -1.18 -7.76 17.22
N GLN A 285 -0.76 -6.78 16.45
CA GLN A 285 -0.58 -5.41 16.85
C GLN A 285 -1.48 -4.51 16.04
N ILE A 286 -2.08 -3.55 16.73
CA ILE A 286 -2.71 -2.39 16.10
C ILE A 286 -1.63 -1.33 15.97
N GLY A 287 -1.52 -0.73 14.79
CA GLY A 287 -0.57 0.34 14.47
C GLY A 287 -0.78 1.68 15.17
N GLN A 288 -1.48 1.66 16.30
CA GLN A 288 -1.88 2.80 17.11
C GLN A 288 -1.80 2.38 18.58
N GLY A 289 -1.30 3.26 19.45
CA GLY A 289 -1.24 3.02 20.89
C GLY A 289 -2.59 3.20 21.59
N ASN A 290 -2.73 2.61 22.76
CA ASN A 290 -3.87 2.76 23.67
C ASN A 290 -5.25 2.48 23.02
N GLN A 291 -5.29 1.56 22.05
CA GLN A 291 -6.54 1.13 21.43
C GLN A 291 -7.21 0.02 22.25
N ASN A 292 -8.51 -0.15 22.04
CA ASN A 292 -9.19 -1.35 22.51
C ASN A 292 -9.03 -2.47 21.48
N CYS A 293 -8.58 -3.65 21.92
CA CYS A 293 -8.43 -4.81 21.04
C CYS A 293 -9.76 -5.27 20.42
N ASP A 294 -10.90 -4.99 21.08
CA ASP A 294 -12.21 -5.18 20.48
C ASP A 294 -12.62 -3.95 19.67
N ALA A 295 -12.57 -4.06 18.33
CA ALA A 295 -13.01 -3.04 17.39
C ALA A 295 -14.53 -2.72 17.47
N ASN A 296 -15.28 -3.48 18.27
CA ASN A 296 -16.70 -3.26 18.53
C ASN A 296 -16.96 -2.46 19.82
N VAL A 297 -15.90 -2.08 20.54
CA VAL A 297 -16.00 -1.20 21.71
C VAL A 297 -15.70 0.24 21.28
N ARG A 298 -16.56 1.15 21.72
CA ARG A 298 -16.42 2.61 21.53
C ARG A 298 -15.39 3.19 22.49
N LYS A 299 -14.95 4.42 22.21
CA LYS A 299 -14.04 5.18 23.10
C LYS A 299 -14.61 5.38 24.51
N ASP A 300 -15.93 5.42 24.66
CA ASP A 300 -16.63 5.52 25.95
C ASP A 300 -16.81 4.16 26.67
N GLY A 301 -16.23 3.08 26.13
CA GLY A 301 -16.33 1.73 26.67
C GLY A 301 -17.63 0.98 26.33
N SER A 302 -18.58 1.61 25.62
CA SER A 302 -19.83 0.95 25.23
C SER A 302 -19.63 0.06 23.98
N ILE A 303 -20.32 -1.07 23.93
CA ILE A 303 -20.31 -1.99 22.79
C ILE A 303 -21.35 -1.56 21.76
N TYR A 304 -21.06 -1.66 20.46
CA TYR A 304 -22.10 -1.53 19.42
C TYR A 304 -23.15 -2.64 19.58
N LYS A 305 -24.31 -2.32 20.17
CA LYS A 305 -25.35 -3.28 20.56
C LYS A 305 -26.05 -3.98 19.37
N ALA A 306 -25.92 -3.46 18.15
CA ALA A 306 -26.48 -4.03 16.94
C ALA A 306 -25.66 -3.59 15.72
N GLY A 307 -25.25 -4.54 14.87
CA GLY A 307 -24.47 -4.23 13.66
C GLY A 307 -23.59 -5.39 13.20
N PRO A 308 -22.94 -5.24 12.04
CA PRO A 308 -21.93 -6.20 11.62
C PRO A 308 -20.72 -6.14 12.56
N LYS A 309 -20.01 -7.26 12.71
CA LYS A 309 -18.83 -7.33 13.58
C LYS A 309 -17.65 -6.66 12.91
N HIS A 310 -16.90 -5.87 13.67
CA HIS A 310 -15.67 -5.23 13.24
C HIS A 310 -14.46 -5.95 13.80
N VAL A 311 -13.37 -5.95 13.03
CA VAL A 311 -12.05 -6.44 13.42
C VAL A 311 -11.01 -5.40 13.06
N TRP A 312 -9.86 -5.41 13.72
CA TRP A 312 -8.75 -4.55 13.33
C TRP A 312 -8.03 -5.10 12.11
N SER A 313 -7.55 -4.22 11.23
CA SER A 313 -6.42 -4.55 10.35
C SER A 313 -5.17 -4.64 11.21
N GLY A 314 -4.46 -5.75 11.12
CA GLY A 314 -3.37 -6.08 12.03
C GLY A 314 -2.18 -6.76 11.37
N ALA A 315 -1.07 -6.72 12.07
CA ALA A 315 0.16 -7.43 11.75
C ALA A 315 0.82 -7.90 13.04
N TYR A 316 1.72 -8.86 12.98
CA TYR A 316 2.39 -9.38 14.17
C TYR A 316 3.91 -9.33 14.03
N ASN A 317 4.54 -8.62 14.96
CA ASN A 317 5.96 -8.70 15.22
C ASN A 317 6.21 -9.42 16.56
N PRO A 318 6.84 -10.62 16.55
CA PRO A 318 7.10 -11.39 17.77
C PRO A 318 8.08 -10.73 18.73
N GLY A 319 8.85 -9.73 18.29
CA GLY A 319 9.70 -8.92 19.17
C GLY A 319 8.94 -8.02 20.15
N ASN A 320 7.59 -7.98 20.08
CA ASN A 320 6.72 -7.04 20.82
C ASN A 320 7.10 -5.57 20.64
N GLN A 321 7.82 -5.28 19.55
CA GLN A 321 8.16 -3.94 19.12
C GLN A 321 7.24 -3.56 17.96
N PRO A 322 7.08 -2.25 17.69
CA PRO A 322 6.53 -1.82 16.40
C PRO A 322 7.27 -2.50 15.27
N ILE A 323 6.59 -2.63 14.13
CA ILE A 323 7.19 -3.28 12.97
C ILE A 323 8.48 -2.53 12.61
N PRO A 324 9.66 -3.16 12.73
CA PRO A 324 10.91 -2.48 12.53
C PRO A 324 11.02 -2.19 11.04
N LEU A 325 10.92 -0.92 10.68
CA LEU A 325 11.29 -0.50 9.34
C LEU A 325 12.80 -0.73 9.18
N PRO A 326 13.30 -1.06 7.98
CA PRO A 326 14.73 -1.20 7.71
C PRO A 326 15.56 -0.10 8.40
N GLU A 327 16.31 -0.45 9.45
CA GLU A 327 17.18 0.51 10.14
C GLU A 327 18.28 0.95 9.16
N SER A 328 18.53 2.26 9.12
CA SER A 328 19.52 3.01 8.30
C SER A 328 19.10 3.59 6.95
N GLN A 329 17.86 3.44 6.49
CA GLN A 329 17.37 4.22 5.34
C GLN A 329 16.04 4.89 5.69
N CYS A 330 16.13 6.17 6.00
CA CYS A 330 14.98 7.05 5.88
C CYS A 330 14.36 6.89 4.48
N THR A 331 13.07 7.24 4.34
CA THR A 331 12.40 7.23 3.05
C THR A 331 12.51 8.63 2.43
N PRO A 332 13.14 8.77 1.25
CA PRO A 332 13.11 10.04 0.54
C PRO A 332 11.67 10.49 0.28
N ASP A 333 11.46 11.80 0.35
CA ASP A 333 10.20 12.48 0.05
C ASP A 333 9.02 11.99 0.91
N MET A 334 9.31 11.53 2.13
CA MET A 334 8.33 11.13 3.11
C MET A 334 8.29 12.10 4.28
N ALA A 335 7.08 12.38 4.77
CA ALA A 335 6.86 13.20 5.94
C ALA A 335 7.26 12.51 7.25
N GLY A 336 7.55 13.31 8.27
CA GLY A 336 7.79 12.84 9.63
C GLY A 336 9.12 12.14 9.84
N LYS A 337 9.25 11.47 10.97
CA LYS A 337 10.52 10.91 11.48
C LYS A 337 11.12 9.76 10.65
N ASN A 338 10.32 9.17 9.76
CA ASN A 338 10.75 8.11 8.85
C ASN A 338 11.23 8.71 7.51
N GLY A 339 11.01 10.00 7.28
CA GLY A 339 11.45 10.76 6.12
C GLY A 339 12.93 11.09 6.14
N CYS A 340 13.56 11.15 4.98
CA CYS A 340 14.95 11.60 4.90
C CYS A 340 15.07 13.11 5.12
N PRO A 341 16.16 13.59 5.74
CA PRO A 341 16.42 15.01 5.86
C PRO A 341 16.58 15.67 4.48
N LEU A 342 16.37 16.98 4.41
CA LEU A 342 16.77 17.76 3.24
C LEU A 342 18.29 17.71 3.06
N TYR A 343 18.75 18.01 1.84
CA TYR A 343 20.17 18.16 1.54
C TYR A 343 20.91 19.01 2.58
N ASN A 344 22.04 18.52 3.10
CA ASN A 344 22.89 19.25 4.02
C ASN A 344 24.38 19.02 3.69
N SER A 345 25.01 20.03 3.10
CA SER A 345 26.43 20.01 2.70
C SER A 345 27.42 19.87 3.86
N ASN A 346 26.98 20.10 5.10
CA ASN A 346 27.83 20.19 6.28
C ASN A 346 27.67 19.00 7.25
N SER A 347 26.85 18.00 6.92
CA SER A 347 26.50 16.94 7.85
C SER A 347 27.55 15.82 7.91
N VAL A 348 28.29 15.77 9.03
CA VAL A 348 29.03 14.57 9.48
C VAL A 348 27.97 13.53 9.93
N GLY A 349 27.39 12.80 8.97
CA GLY A 349 26.44 11.71 9.22
C GLY A 349 25.05 11.80 8.58
N GLY A 350 24.81 12.66 7.59
CA GLY A 350 23.43 12.91 7.09
C GLY A 350 23.17 12.74 5.59
N THR A 351 24.16 12.99 4.73
CA THR A 351 24.04 12.73 3.29
C THR A 351 25.25 11.98 2.79
N LYS A 352 25.06 10.74 2.31
CA LYS A 352 26.14 10.03 1.59
C LYS A 352 26.36 10.74 0.27
N THR A 353 27.57 11.24 0.04
CA THR A 353 27.96 11.81 -1.26
C THR A 353 27.98 10.71 -2.31
N LEU A 354 27.25 10.92 -3.41
CA LEU A 354 27.37 10.10 -4.61
C LEU A 354 28.53 10.64 -5.44
N ASP A 355 29.22 9.77 -6.17
CA ASP A 355 30.19 10.24 -7.17
C ASP A 355 29.44 11.00 -8.28
N PRO A 356 29.66 12.31 -8.45
CA PRO A 356 28.98 13.11 -9.47
C PRO A 356 29.24 12.61 -10.89
N ASN A 357 30.36 11.89 -11.10
CA ASN A 357 30.72 11.34 -12.41
C ASN A 357 30.10 9.96 -12.67
N SER A 358 29.44 9.35 -11.68
CA SER A 358 28.80 8.04 -11.84
C SER A 358 27.69 8.07 -12.89
N GLN A 359 27.44 6.92 -13.53
CA GLN A 359 26.34 6.77 -14.48
C GLN A 359 24.98 7.12 -13.85
N LEU A 360 24.82 6.82 -12.55
CA LEU A 360 23.63 7.21 -11.79
C LEU A 360 23.45 8.73 -11.79
N CYS A 361 24.48 9.49 -11.40
CA CYS A 361 24.38 10.95 -11.35
C CYS A 361 24.25 11.60 -12.73
N GLN A 362 24.87 11.03 -13.76
CA GLN A 362 24.64 11.47 -15.14
C GLN A 362 23.18 11.28 -15.56
N ASN A 363 22.57 10.14 -15.24
CA ASN A 363 21.17 9.87 -15.53
C ASN A 363 20.22 10.78 -14.74
N VAL A 364 20.54 11.06 -13.46
CA VAL A 364 19.83 12.03 -12.63
C VAL A 364 19.89 13.40 -13.26
N CYS A 365 21.07 13.93 -13.56
CA CYS A 365 21.18 15.29 -14.13
C CYS A 365 20.52 15.40 -15.51
N ALA A 366 20.60 14.35 -16.34
CA ALA A 366 19.85 14.30 -17.59
C ALA A 366 18.32 14.33 -17.35
N SER A 367 17.83 13.70 -16.28
CA SER A 367 16.42 13.75 -15.89
C SER A 367 15.98 15.18 -15.58
N TYR A 368 16.74 15.92 -14.76
CA TYR A 368 16.45 17.32 -14.42
C TYR A 368 16.56 18.25 -15.63
N GLN A 369 17.53 18.04 -16.51
CA GLN A 369 17.72 18.89 -17.69
C GLN A 369 16.61 18.70 -18.74
N ASN A 370 16.10 17.48 -18.89
CA ASN A 370 15.16 17.11 -19.96
C ASN A 370 13.68 17.10 -19.49
N SER A 371 13.33 17.84 -18.44
CA SER A 371 12.07 17.58 -17.73
C SER A 371 10.82 18.11 -18.46
N THR A 372 9.99 17.16 -18.90
CA THR A 372 8.52 17.18 -19.20
C THR A 372 7.88 18.02 -20.32
N PRO A 373 6.83 17.48 -21.00
CA PRO A 373 6.19 18.11 -22.17
C PRO A 373 5.05 19.10 -21.86
N THR A 374 4.57 19.17 -20.61
CA THR A 374 3.38 19.95 -20.26
C THR A 374 3.62 21.46 -20.23
N THR A 375 4.85 21.90 -19.95
CA THR A 375 5.25 23.30 -20.08
C THR A 375 6.65 23.35 -20.70
N PRO A 376 6.75 23.72 -21.99
CA PRO A 376 8.03 23.79 -22.68
C PRO A 376 9.05 24.63 -21.90
N GLY A 377 10.26 24.08 -21.72
CA GLY A 377 11.38 24.75 -21.07
C GLY A 377 11.39 24.72 -19.53
N LEU A 378 10.33 24.21 -18.87
CA LEU A 378 10.30 24.12 -17.41
C LEU A 378 10.93 22.82 -16.91
N GLN A 379 11.97 22.91 -16.09
CA GLN A 379 12.65 21.74 -15.54
C GLN A 379 11.98 21.27 -14.24
N VAL A 380 10.87 20.52 -14.36
CA VAL A 380 9.98 20.17 -13.23
C VAL A 380 10.67 19.47 -12.06
N GLY A 381 11.76 18.73 -12.27
CA GLY A 381 12.53 18.15 -11.16
C GLY A 381 12.94 19.21 -10.13
N TYR A 382 13.44 20.36 -10.58
CA TYR A 382 13.85 21.44 -9.65
C TYR A 382 12.67 22.12 -8.97
N THR A 383 11.54 22.32 -9.67
CA THR A 383 10.37 22.94 -9.03
C THR A 383 9.76 22.01 -8.00
N CYS A 384 9.73 20.71 -8.28
CA CYS A 384 9.24 19.69 -7.37
C CYS A 384 10.13 19.59 -6.12
N ASP A 385 11.45 19.45 -6.28
CA ASP A 385 12.38 19.40 -5.14
C ASP A 385 12.26 20.64 -4.23
N ALA A 386 12.17 21.84 -4.84
CA ALA A 386 12.10 23.11 -4.11
C ALA A 386 10.86 23.25 -3.22
N THR A 387 9.82 22.44 -3.48
CA THR A 387 8.49 22.63 -2.90
C THR A 387 8.00 21.41 -2.15
N LEU A 388 8.13 20.21 -2.70
CA LEU A 388 7.46 19.02 -2.22
C LEU A 388 7.84 18.69 -0.77
N CYS A 389 9.13 18.55 -0.50
CA CYS A 389 9.62 18.06 0.80
C CYS A 389 9.27 19.01 1.96
N THR A 390 9.43 20.31 1.77
CA THR A 390 9.05 21.30 2.77
C THR A 390 7.54 21.42 2.93
N THR A 391 6.80 21.24 1.84
CA THR A 391 5.34 21.22 1.86
C THR A 391 4.76 20.02 2.58
N ILE A 392 5.48 18.91 2.69
CA ILE A 392 5.09 17.73 3.49
C ILE A 392 5.75 17.71 4.89
N GLY A 393 6.39 18.80 5.31
CA GLY A 393 6.89 18.95 6.68
C GLY A 393 8.38 18.64 6.89
N ILE A 394 9.13 18.25 5.84
CA ILE A 394 10.56 17.93 5.99
C ILE A 394 11.35 19.22 6.26
N GLY A 395 12.16 19.19 7.32
CA GLY A 395 12.99 20.33 7.75
C GLY A 395 12.21 21.46 8.43
N GLN A 396 10.91 21.30 8.65
CA GLN A 396 10.07 22.32 9.25
C GLN A 396 10.18 22.32 10.79
N GLY A 397 9.94 23.48 11.39
CA GLY A 397 9.93 23.64 12.85
C GLY A 397 8.64 23.16 13.53
N LYS A 398 8.61 23.23 14.86
CA LYS A 398 7.47 22.81 15.71
C LYS A 398 6.15 23.56 15.44
N THR A 399 6.20 24.69 14.75
CA THR A 399 5.05 25.53 14.41
C THR A 399 4.45 25.21 13.04
N TYR A 400 4.93 24.15 12.39
CA TYR A 400 4.44 23.73 11.08
C TYR A 400 3.00 23.20 11.19
N ASN A 401 2.05 23.94 10.61
CA ASN A 401 0.64 23.55 10.54
C ASN A 401 -0.07 24.16 9.31
N PRO A 402 0.41 23.93 8.08
CA PRO A 402 -0.27 24.43 6.89
C PRO A 402 -1.53 23.60 6.59
N SER A 403 -2.56 24.24 6.01
CA SER A 403 -3.77 23.54 5.58
C SER A 403 -3.46 22.46 4.53
N VAL A 404 -4.17 21.32 4.57
CA VAL A 404 -4.05 20.24 3.56
C VAL A 404 -4.25 20.77 2.15
N LYS A 405 -5.17 21.72 1.95
CA LYS A 405 -5.40 22.38 0.65
C LYS A 405 -4.17 23.16 0.17
N ALA A 406 -3.49 23.88 1.06
CA ALA A 406 -2.26 24.58 0.71
C ALA A 406 -1.16 23.58 0.35
N GLN A 407 -1.03 22.50 1.13
CA GLN A 407 -0.01 21.48 0.89
C GLN A 407 -0.21 20.81 -0.48
N THR A 408 -1.42 20.31 -0.72
CA THR A 408 -1.79 19.64 -1.97
C THR A 408 -1.71 20.58 -3.16
N SER A 409 -2.16 21.83 -3.06
CA SER A 409 -2.11 22.79 -4.18
C SER A 409 -0.67 23.18 -4.56
N LEU A 410 0.21 23.41 -3.58
CA LEU A 410 1.61 23.78 -3.83
C LEU A 410 2.40 22.61 -4.41
N ALA A 411 2.27 21.43 -3.82
CA ALA A 411 2.85 20.20 -4.37
C ALA A 411 2.32 19.96 -5.79
N ALA A 412 1.01 20.16 -6.00
CA ALA A 412 0.37 19.92 -7.28
C ALA A 412 0.95 20.81 -8.40
N GLN A 413 1.10 22.09 -8.09
CA GLN A 413 1.67 23.07 -9.00
C GLN A 413 3.16 22.80 -9.27
N ALA A 414 3.92 22.48 -8.24
CA ALA A 414 5.37 22.31 -8.31
C ALA A 414 5.81 21.02 -9.02
N CYS A 415 5.07 19.94 -8.81
CA CYS A 415 5.40 18.60 -9.29
C CYS A 415 4.55 18.19 -10.52
N GLN A 416 3.90 19.15 -11.18
CA GLN A 416 3.04 18.87 -12.32
C GLN A 416 3.84 18.26 -13.48
N GLY A 417 3.60 16.98 -13.75
CA GLY A 417 4.29 16.24 -14.81
C GLY A 417 5.52 15.48 -14.34
N VAL A 418 5.94 15.60 -13.06
CA VAL A 418 7.15 14.94 -12.52
C VAL A 418 7.20 13.44 -12.85
N GLY A 419 6.05 12.75 -12.80
CA GLY A 419 5.95 11.33 -13.12
C GLY A 419 6.29 11.00 -14.58
N GLN A 420 6.26 11.94 -15.51
CA GLN A 420 6.61 11.75 -16.93
C GLN A 420 8.09 12.05 -17.23
N MET A 421 8.88 12.42 -16.22
CA MET A 421 10.33 12.62 -16.39
C MET A 421 11.01 11.29 -16.75
N ALA A 422 11.83 11.32 -17.79
CA ALA A 422 12.73 10.21 -18.09
C ALA A 422 13.66 9.98 -16.89
N ASN A 423 13.91 8.72 -16.54
CA ASN A 423 14.82 8.35 -15.45
C ASN A 423 14.43 8.87 -14.05
N PHE A 424 13.16 9.20 -13.79
CA PHE A 424 12.73 9.60 -12.43
C PHE A 424 13.04 8.53 -11.37
N SER A 425 13.04 7.24 -11.73
CA SER A 425 13.47 6.17 -10.82
C SER A 425 14.94 6.29 -10.38
N GLN A 426 15.79 6.91 -11.20
CA GLN A 426 17.19 7.19 -10.86
C GLN A 426 17.32 8.33 -9.86
N ILE A 427 16.41 9.32 -9.91
CA ILE A 427 16.29 10.38 -8.89
C ILE A 427 15.99 9.71 -7.54
N MET A 428 14.90 8.95 -7.46
CA MET A 428 14.52 8.24 -6.23
C MET A 428 15.61 7.30 -5.70
N LEU A 429 16.34 6.62 -6.60
CA LEU A 429 17.47 5.77 -6.22
C LEU A 429 18.62 6.60 -5.63
N ALA A 430 18.99 7.70 -6.27
CA ALA A 430 20.05 8.58 -5.80
C ALA A 430 19.74 9.15 -4.41
N GLU A 431 18.51 9.61 -4.19
CA GLU A 431 18.05 10.10 -2.89
C GLU A 431 18.05 9.01 -1.82
N SER A 432 17.62 7.79 -2.18
CA SER A 432 17.63 6.64 -1.26
C SER A 432 19.04 6.21 -0.91
N LEU A 433 20.01 6.29 -1.83
CA LEU A 433 21.42 5.96 -1.56
C LEU A 433 22.10 7.05 -0.73
N ALA A 434 21.70 8.30 -0.92
CA ALA A 434 22.22 9.44 -0.20
C ALA A 434 21.53 9.66 1.16
N ASN A 435 20.43 8.97 1.45
CA ASN A 435 19.60 9.17 2.64
C ASN A 435 19.12 10.63 2.78
N CYS A 436 18.66 11.24 1.69
CA CYS A 436 18.10 12.59 1.68
C CYS A 436 16.80 12.67 0.89
N SER A 437 16.03 13.73 1.11
CA SER A 437 14.80 14.05 0.36
C SER A 437 14.98 15.33 -0.44
N CYS A 438 14.39 15.40 -1.64
CA CYS A 438 14.49 16.55 -2.55
C CYS A 438 15.92 17.10 -2.70
N CYS A 439 16.87 16.18 -2.93
CA CYS A 439 18.30 16.43 -2.84
C CYS A 439 19.08 15.91 -4.05
N ALA A 440 18.46 15.12 -4.93
CA ALA A 440 19.14 14.43 -6.03
C ALA A 440 19.95 15.39 -6.91
N SER A 441 19.40 16.56 -7.24
CA SER A 441 20.12 17.54 -8.07
C SER A 441 21.37 18.10 -7.38
N GLN A 442 21.32 18.29 -6.06
CA GLN A 442 22.41 18.82 -5.25
C GLN A 442 23.51 17.78 -5.00
N ILE A 443 23.13 16.54 -4.65
CA ILE A 443 24.10 15.45 -4.38
C ILE A 443 24.84 15.03 -5.65
N CYS A 444 24.19 15.09 -6.81
CA CYS A 444 24.80 14.73 -8.10
C CYS A 444 25.48 15.91 -8.80
N GLY A 445 25.48 17.11 -8.19
CA GLY A 445 26.14 18.29 -8.77
C GLY A 445 25.55 18.71 -10.11
N CYS A 446 24.24 18.54 -10.29
CA CYS A 446 23.59 18.90 -11.55
C CYS A 446 23.68 20.41 -11.81
N ALA A 447 23.71 20.78 -13.09
CA ALA A 447 23.77 22.19 -13.48
C ALA A 447 22.62 22.99 -12.86
N THR A 448 22.81 24.29 -12.70
CA THR A 448 21.75 25.15 -12.14
C THR A 448 20.51 25.16 -13.05
N PRO A 449 19.31 25.34 -12.48
CA PRO A 449 18.09 25.47 -13.29
C PRO A 449 18.22 26.62 -14.30
N ASN A 450 17.53 26.50 -15.44
CA ASN A 450 17.44 27.58 -16.42
C ASN A 450 16.64 28.78 -15.87
N THR A 451 16.67 29.92 -16.57
CA THR A 451 16.02 31.16 -16.12
C THR A 451 14.52 30.98 -15.82
N GLN A 452 13.79 30.32 -16.72
CA GLN A 452 12.36 30.07 -16.55
C GLN A 452 12.07 29.23 -15.29
N THR A 453 12.88 28.20 -15.06
CA THR A 453 12.75 27.33 -13.88
C THR A 453 13.13 28.06 -12.60
N ASN A 454 14.19 28.89 -12.61
CA ASN A 454 14.56 29.72 -11.47
C ASN A 454 13.45 30.69 -11.07
N GLN A 455 12.75 31.28 -12.04
CA GLN A 455 11.60 32.14 -11.78
C GLN A 455 10.40 31.38 -11.21
N ALA A 456 10.15 30.16 -11.70
CA ALA A 456 9.11 29.30 -11.18
C ALA A 456 9.40 28.88 -9.72
N VAL A 457 10.63 28.44 -9.44
CA VAL A 457 11.10 28.13 -8.09
C VAL A 457 10.95 29.33 -7.15
N PHE A 458 11.32 30.54 -7.61
CA PHE A 458 11.15 31.76 -6.81
C PHE A 458 9.68 32.02 -6.45
N LYS A 459 8.75 31.88 -7.41
CA LYS A 459 7.31 32.02 -7.16
C LYS A 459 6.77 30.96 -6.20
N LEU A 460 7.19 29.71 -6.35
CA LEU A 460 6.80 28.61 -5.45
C LEU A 460 7.31 28.84 -4.03
N ASN A 461 8.54 29.34 -3.88
CA ASN A 461 9.11 29.72 -2.58
C ASN A 461 8.32 30.85 -1.91
N GLN A 462 7.77 31.79 -2.67
CA GLN A 462 6.84 32.80 -2.13
C GLN A 462 5.51 32.16 -1.72
N GLY A 463 4.95 31.28 -2.55
CA GLY A 463 3.72 30.55 -2.25
C GLY A 463 3.81 29.74 -0.97
N GLN A 464 4.94 29.07 -0.73
CA GLN A 464 5.20 28.37 0.53
C GLN A 464 5.17 29.32 1.73
N ARG A 465 5.85 30.47 1.65
CA ARG A 465 5.87 31.46 2.74
C ARG A 465 4.51 32.05 3.06
N VAL A 466 3.70 32.34 2.03
CA VAL A 466 2.32 32.81 2.20
C VAL A 466 1.49 31.78 3.00
N ASN A 467 1.80 30.49 2.87
CA ASN A 467 1.16 29.40 3.59
C ASN A 467 1.93 28.95 4.84
N THR A 468 2.83 29.80 5.38
CA THR A 468 3.62 29.53 6.58
C THR A 468 4.53 28.29 6.50
N ILE A 469 4.93 27.90 5.29
CA ILE A 469 5.89 26.83 5.01
C ILE A 469 7.24 27.48 4.74
N GLU A 470 8.29 27.10 5.46
CA GLU A 470 9.66 27.56 5.17
C GLU A 470 10.20 26.74 3.99
N PRO A 471 10.48 27.32 2.82
CA PRO A 471 11.00 26.54 1.70
C PRO A 471 12.44 26.13 1.90
N GLN A 472 12.88 25.18 1.09
CA GLN A 472 14.22 24.59 1.16
C GLN A 472 15.33 25.65 1.14
N CYS A 473 15.15 26.73 0.36
CA CYS A 473 16.04 27.88 0.34
C CYS A 473 16.29 28.51 1.71
N GLY A 474 15.25 28.65 2.55
CA GLY A 474 15.43 29.20 3.89
C GLY A 474 16.03 28.20 4.88
N ILE A 475 15.87 26.90 4.63
CA ILE A 475 16.37 25.84 5.50
C ILE A 475 17.86 25.54 5.24
N ASN A 476 18.25 25.40 3.97
CA ASN A 476 19.58 24.94 3.58
C ASN A 476 20.24 25.76 2.47
N GLY A 477 19.64 26.87 2.02
CA GLY A 477 20.21 27.74 0.99
C GLY A 477 20.14 27.22 -0.44
N THR A 478 19.47 26.09 -0.69
CA THR A 478 19.36 25.50 -2.03
C THR A 478 18.01 25.81 -2.69
N LEU A 479 17.97 25.77 -4.02
CA LEU A 479 16.74 26.01 -4.82
C LEU A 479 16.01 27.31 -4.41
N CYS A 480 16.74 28.41 -4.28
CA CYS A 480 16.18 29.72 -3.96
C CYS A 480 15.36 30.33 -5.09
N GLY A 481 15.70 30.00 -6.34
CA GLY A 481 15.19 30.71 -7.50
C GLY A 481 15.66 32.15 -7.55
N LYS A 482 15.36 32.82 -8.67
CA LYS A 482 15.60 34.25 -8.86
C LYS A 482 14.43 34.85 -9.66
N PRO A 483 14.04 36.10 -9.38
CA PRO A 483 13.00 36.79 -10.13
C PRO A 483 13.34 36.97 -11.61
#